data_AF-A0A7S4FCP5-F1
#
_entry.id   AF-A0A7S4FCP5-F1
#
_cell.length_a   1.000
_cell.length_b   1.000
_cell.length_c   1.000
_cell.angle_alpha   90.00
_cell.angle_beta   90.00
_cell.angle_gamma   90.00
#
_symmetry.space_group_name_H-M   'P 1'
#
loop_
_entity.id
_entity.type
_entity.pdbx_description
1 polymer ?
#
loop_
_entity_poly.entity_id
_entity_poly.type
_entity_poly.pdbx_seq_one_letter_code
_entity_poly.pdbx_strand_id
1 'polypeptide(L)'
;GSPGAFYFREGVGEGRNKWLIHHQMGGWCESYKDCAHRSHQATGSSNSYPKTALFYTDYFSTQPAMNPMMYNWNVVFLMYCDGGFFSGDRTEVVYRFGQKLHFRGARIRKAVYT
;
A
#
# COMPACT_ATOMS: atom_id res chain seq x y z
N GLY A 1 -2.20 -8.81 12.94
CA GLY A 1 -3.05 -8.06 12.00
C GLY A 1 -3.05 -8.81 10.70
N SER A 2 -3.84 -8.36 9.74
CA SER A 2 -3.76 -8.86 8.37
C SER A 2 -2.37 -8.53 7.77
N PRO A 3 -1.87 -9.33 6.80
CA PRO A 3 -0.59 -9.08 6.16
C PRO A 3 -0.63 -7.77 5.35
N GLY A 4 0.51 -7.10 5.18
CA GLY A 4 0.63 -6.03 4.20
C GLY A 4 0.36 -6.55 2.78
N ALA A 5 0.00 -5.66 1.86
CA ALA A 5 -0.34 -6.04 0.50
C ALA A 5 0.23 -5.04 -0.52
N PHE A 6 0.49 -5.55 -1.71
CA PHE A 6 0.81 -4.75 -2.89
C PHE A 6 0.18 -5.40 -4.12
N TYR A 7 -0.05 -4.60 -5.16
CA TYR A 7 -0.33 -5.11 -6.49
C TYR A 7 0.92 -4.96 -7.35
N PHE A 8 1.16 -5.94 -8.21
CA PHE A 8 2.31 -5.95 -9.09
C PHE A 8 1.87 -6.14 -10.54
N ARG A 9 2.49 -5.36 -11.42
CA ARG A 9 2.44 -5.53 -12.87
C ARG A 9 3.87 -5.61 -13.38
N GLU A 10 4.17 -6.68 -14.10
CA GLU A 10 5.46 -6.88 -14.73
C GLU A 10 5.69 -5.89 -15.88
N GLY A 11 6.91 -5.36 -15.96
CA GLY A 11 7.35 -4.51 -17.07
C GLY A 11 7.64 -5.31 -18.33
N VAL A 12 7.64 -4.65 -19.49
CA VAL A 12 7.86 -5.29 -20.80
C VAL A 12 8.89 -4.52 -21.63
N GLY A 13 9.57 -5.23 -22.53
CA GLY A 13 10.61 -4.64 -23.39
C GLY A 13 11.70 -3.92 -22.59
N GLU A 14 12.02 -2.69 -22.98
CA GLU A 14 13.01 -1.84 -22.31
C GLU A 14 12.62 -1.43 -20.88
N GLY A 15 11.35 -1.59 -20.51
CA GLY A 15 10.84 -1.27 -19.17
C GLY A 15 11.05 -2.37 -18.14
N ARG A 16 11.52 -3.56 -18.53
CA ARG A 16 11.76 -4.71 -17.63
C ARG A 16 12.72 -4.43 -16.47
N ASN A 17 13.63 -3.47 -16.63
CA ASN A 17 14.60 -3.06 -15.60
C ASN A 17 14.26 -1.71 -14.95
N LYS A 18 13.09 -1.15 -15.24
CA LYS A 18 12.62 0.13 -14.70
C LYS A 18 11.43 -0.10 -13.79
N TRP A 19 11.30 0.73 -12.74
CA TRP A 19 10.37 0.49 -11.64
C TRP A 19 9.61 1.75 -11.26
N LEU A 20 8.29 1.63 -11.18
CA LEU A 20 7.40 2.60 -10.54
C LEU A 20 6.86 1.96 -9.26
N ILE A 21 7.28 2.48 -8.10
CA ILE A 21 6.78 2.05 -6.80
C ILE A 21 5.91 3.17 -6.23
N HIS A 22 4.60 2.95 -6.27
CA HIS A 22 3.62 3.91 -5.76
C HIS A 22 3.17 3.53 -4.35
N HIS A 23 3.25 4.48 -3.42
CA HIS A 23 2.69 4.34 -2.09
C HIS A 23 1.29 4.93 -2.07
N GLN A 24 0.29 4.08 -1.82
CA GLN A 24 -1.07 4.55 -1.64
C GLN A 24 -1.13 5.58 -0.48
N MET A 25 -1.83 6.68 -0.69
CA MET A 25 -2.16 7.63 0.38
C MET A 25 -3.47 7.25 1.09
N GLY A 26 -3.69 7.78 2.29
CA GLY A 26 -4.98 7.59 2.97
C GLY A 26 -5.16 8.31 4.30
N GLY A 27 -4.36 9.34 4.59
CA GLY A 27 -4.36 10.01 5.91
C GLY A 27 -3.72 9.15 7.00
N TRP A 28 -3.52 9.66 8.20
CA TRP A 28 -3.09 8.89 9.38
C TRP A 28 -4.21 8.88 10.41
N CYS A 29 -4.15 7.94 11.36
CA CYS A 29 -4.98 8.04 12.54
C CYS A 29 -4.30 8.90 13.62
N GLU A 30 -5.05 9.75 14.30
CA GLU A 30 -4.49 10.74 15.25
C GLU A 30 -4.67 10.35 16.72
N SER A 31 -5.51 9.36 17.00
CA SER A 31 -5.74 8.85 18.36
C SER A 31 -6.03 7.35 18.34
N TYR A 32 -5.87 6.66 19.47
CA TYR A 32 -6.21 5.24 19.55
C TYR A 32 -7.67 4.93 19.18
N LYS A 33 -8.60 5.87 19.43
CA LYS A 33 -10.02 5.70 19.07
C LYS A 33 -10.20 5.74 17.56
N ASP A 34 -9.56 6.70 16.92
CA ASP A 34 -9.54 6.83 15.46
C ASP A 34 -8.81 5.65 14.79
N CYS A 35 -7.65 5.24 15.31
CA CYS A 35 -6.94 4.07 14.83
C CYS A 35 -7.78 2.79 14.93
N ALA A 36 -8.50 2.60 16.04
CA ALA A 36 -9.41 1.47 16.20
C ALA A 36 -10.57 1.52 15.20
N HIS A 37 -11.17 2.68 14.97
CA HIS A 37 -12.21 2.84 13.96
C HIS A 37 -11.69 2.51 12.55
N ARG A 38 -10.51 3.02 12.18
CA ARG A 38 -9.89 2.80 10.87
C ARG A 38 -9.39 1.37 10.67
N SER A 39 -9.11 0.62 11.74
CA SER A 39 -8.63 -0.76 11.65
C SER A 39 -9.57 -1.74 10.93
N HIS A 40 -10.85 -1.38 10.79
CA HIS A 40 -11.85 -2.14 10.05
C HIS A 40 -12.01 -1.72 8.58
N GLN A 41 -11.35 -0.63 8.18
CA GLN A 41 -11.44 -0.07 6.85
C GLN A 41 -10.27 -0.54 5.99
N ALA A 42 -10.39 -0.33 4.68
CA ALA A 42 -9.31 -0.60 3.72
C ALA A 42 -8.00 0.12 4.05
N THR A 43 -8.03 1.24 4.78
CA THR A 43 -6.84 2.01 5.19
C THR A 43 -6.19 1.53 6.50
N GLY A 44 -6.75 0.51 7.15
CA GLY A 44 -6.25 -0.09 8.39
C GLY A 44 -6.22 -1.62 8.41
N SER A 45 -6.67 -2.26 7.32
CA SER A 45 -6.61 -3.71 7.13
C SER A 45 -6.68 -4.06 5.65
N SER A 46 -5.96 -5.12 5.26
CA SER A 46 -5.96 -5.67 3.90
C SER A 46 -7.02 -6.74 3.66
N ASN A 47 -7.83 -7.11 4.67
CA ASN A 47 -8.78 -8.23 4.57
C ASN A 47 -9.82 -8.09 3.47
N SER A 48 -10.16 -6.86 3.07
CA SER A 48 -11.14 -6.56 2.04
C SER A 48 -10.53 -6.28 0.67
N TYR A 49 -9.20 -6.40 0.52
CA TYR A 49 -8.55 -6.12 -0.75
C TYR A 49 -8.89 -7.18 -1.80
N PRO A 50 -9.29 -6.77 -3.02
CA PRO A 50 -9.53 -7.70 -4.11
C PRO A 50 -8.24 -8.37 -4.58
N LYS A 51 -8.36 -9.47 -5.33
CA LYS A 51 -7.19 -10.14 -5.94
C LYS A 51 -6.52 -9.28 -7.02
N THR A 52 -7.29 -8.39 -7.64
CA THR A 52 -6.84 -7.51 -8.73
C THR A 52 -7.37 -6.11 -8.48
N ALA A 53 -6.56 -5.10 -8.76
CA ALA A 53 -6.95 -3.70 -8.69
C ALA A 53 -6.78 -3.01 -10.05
N LEU A 54 -7.71 -2.10 -10.35
CA LEU A 54 -7.63 -1.18 -11.48
C LEU A 54 -7.39 0.23 -10.93
N PHE A 55 -6.28 0.82 -11.35
CA PHE A 55 -5.90 2.19 -10.96
C PHE A 55 -6.12 3.11 -12.15
N TYR A 56 -7.20 3.89 -12.10
CA TYR A 56 -7.64 4.77 -13.20
C TYR A 56 -6.90 6.11 -13.22
N THR A 57 -5.56 6.09 -13.19
CA THR A 57 -4.76 7.31 -13.35
C THR A 57 -3.78 7.14 -14.50
N ASP A 58 -3.50 8.24 -15.18
CA ASP A 58 -2.63 8.27 -16.36
C ASP A 58 -1.24 7.69 -16.04
N TYR A 59 -0.74 7.91 -14.82
CA TYR A 59 0.54 7.38 -14.34
C TYR A 59 0.63 5.84 -14.32
N PHE A 60 -0.49 5.14 -14.24
CA PHE A 60 -0.52 3.68 -14.29
C PHE A 60 -0.98 3.12 -15.62
N SER A 61 -1.34 3.98 -16.59
CA SER A 61 -1.74 3.53 -17.91
C SER A 61 -0.61 2.78 -18.62
N THR A 62 -0.97 1.73 -19.36
CA THR A 62 -0.07 1.00 -20.26
C THR A 62 -0.09 1.56 -21.69
N GLN A 63 -0.85 2.63 -21.93
CA GLN A 63 -0.91 3.29 -23.22
C GLN A 63 0.18 4.38 -23.30
N PRO A 64 1.10 4.32 -24.29
CA PRO A 64 2.16 5.32 -24.44
C PRO A 64 1.66 6.75 -24.59
N ALA A 65 0.48 6.95 -25.19
CA ALA A 65 -0.11 8.28 -25.34
C ALA A 65 -0.51 8.93 -23.99
N MET A 66 -0.86 8.11 -23.00
CA MET A 66 -1.27 8.56 -21.66
C MET A 66 -0.10 8.53 -20.67
N ASN A 67 0.83 7.59 -20.83
CA ASN A 67 1.99 7.40 -19.96
C ASN A 67 3.29 7.29 -20.78
N PRO A 68 3.75 8.36 -21.43
CA PRO A 68 4.87 8.29 -22.37
C PRO A 68 6.18 7.82 -21.74
N MET A 69 6.33 8.00 -20.43
CA MET A 69 7.56 7.64 -19.71
C MET A 69 7.56 6.21 -19.16
N MET A 70 6.44 5.75 -18.58
CA MET A 70 6.41 4.58 -17.70
C MET A 70 5.41 3.49 -18.13
N TYR A 71 4.80 3.59 -19.33
CA TYR A 71 3.76 2.66 -19.78
C TYR A 71 4.19 1.17 -19.77
N ASN A 72 5.48 0.89 -19.93
CA ASN A 72 6.06 -0.44 -19.99
C ASN A 72 6.93 -0.81 -18.77
N TRP A 73 6.97 0.00 -17.71
CA TRP A 73 7.78 -0.28 -16.51
C TRP A 73 7.11 -1.33 -15.62
N ASN A 74 7.91 -1.97 -14.74
CA ASN A 74 7.34 -2.68 -13.61
C ASN A 74 6.59 -1.70 -12.71
N VAL A 75 5.41 -2.09 -12.24
CA VAL A 75 4.63 -1.28 -11.30
C VAL A 75 4.36 -2.08 -10.04
N VAL A 76 4.76 -1.51 -8.90
CA VAL A 76 4.33 -1.95 -7.58
C VAL A 76 3.41 -0.87 -7.01
N PHE A 77 2.16 -1.23 -6.74
CA PHE A 77 1.23 -0.37 -6.00
C PHE A 77 1.16 -0.87 -4.57
N LEU A 78 1.89 -0.22 -3.67
CA LEU A 78 1.95 -0.56 -2.26
C LEU A 78 0.69 -0.06 -1.56
N MET A 79 -0.10 -1.00 -1.03
CA MET A 79 -1.38 -0.70 -0.41
C MET A 79 -1.20 -0.21 1.02
N TYR A 80 -1.98 0.80 1.37
CA TYR A 80 -1.92 1.49 2.64
C TYR A 80 -2.91 0.88 3.63
N CYS A 81 -2.39 0.14 4.60
CA CYS A 81 -3.20 -0.53 5.62
C CYS A 81 -2.67 -0.36 7.06
N ASP A 82 -1.70 0.51 7.30
CA ASP A 82 -1.07 0.66 8.62
C ASP A 82 -1.59 1.85 9.45
N GLY A 83 -2.33 2.77 8.83
CA GLY A 83 -2.87 3.95 9.51
C GLY A 83 -1.82 4.99 9.97
N GLY A 84 -0.53 4.83 9.62
CA GLY A 84 0.56 5.72 10.01
C GLY A 84 1.57 6.02 8.89
N PHE A 85 1.10 6.14 7.64
CA PHE A 85 1.93 6.44 6.45
C PHE A 85 3.23 5.61 6.34
N PHE A 86 3.15 4.31 6.56
CA PHE A 86 4.30 3.41 6.47
C PHE A 86 5.47 3.75 7.41
N SER A 87 5.24 4.51 8.47
CA SER A 87 6.30 5.02 9.35
C SER A 87 6.52 4.17 10.60
N GLY A 88 5.46 3.58 11.15
CA GLY A 88 5.53 2.83 12.41
C GLY A 88 6.29 1.52 12.30
N ASP A 89 7.10 1.18 13.30
CA ASP A 89 7.81 -0.10 13.40
C ASP A 89 7.66 -0.75 14.79
N ARG A 90 6.44 -0.71 15.33
CA ARG A 90 6.20 -1.20 16.68
C ARG A 90 6.13 -2.72 16.74
N THR A 91 6.95 -3.32 17.59
CA THR A 91 6.93 -4.77 17.83
C THR A 91 5.72 -5.18 18.65
N GLU A 92 5.32 -4.42 19.66
CA GLU A 92 4.16 -4.76 20.49
C GLU A 92 2.85 -4.48 19.77
N VAL A 93 1.84 -5.29 20.09
CA VAL A 93 0.46 -5.08 19.67
C VAL A 93 -0.24 -4.23 20.73
N VAL A 94 -0.96 -3.19 20.30
CA VAL A 94 -1.72 -2.35 21.22
C VAL A 94 -3.17 -2.79 21.25
N TYR A 95 -3.70 -3.08 22.44
CA TYR A 95 -5.12 -3.37 22.62
C TYR A 95 -5.88 -2.14 23.13
N ARG A 96 -6.78 -1.59 22.32
CA ARG A 96 -7.61 -0.42 22.63
C ARG A 96 -8.96 -0.53 21.92
N PHE A 97 -10.03 -0.11 22.59
CA PHE A 97 -11.39 -0.09 22.03
C PHE A 97 -11.83 -1.42 21.39
N GLY A 98 -11.47 -2.55 22.02
CA GLY A 98 -11.78 -3.89 21.51
C GLY A 98 -10.92 -4.36 20.33
N GLN A 99 -9.96 -3.55 19.87
CA GLN A 99 -9.14 -3.83 18.70
C GLN A 99 -7.68 -4.10 19.03
N LYS A 100 -7.06 -4.99 18.25
CA LYS A 100 -5.62 -5.23 18.21
C LYS A 100 -4.99 -4.37 17.12
N LEU A 101 -4.35 -3.28 17.52
CA LEU A 101 -3.72 -2.32 16.63
C LEU A 101 -2.25 -2.68 16.39
N HIS A 102 -1.86 -2.67 15.12
CA HIS A 102 -0.52 -3.00 14.65
C HIS A 102 0.08 -1.80 13.91
N PHE A 103 0.98 -1.07 14.57
CA PHE A 103 1.65 0.10 14.00
C PHE A 103 2.97 -0.32 13.35
N ARG A 104 2.90 -1.07 12.24
CA ARG A 104 4.05 -1.75 11.59
C ARG A 104 4.25 -1.37 10.12
N GLY A 105 3.82 -0.18 9.74
CA GLY A 105 3.90 0.32 8.37
C GLY A 105 5.29 0.27 7.74
N ALA A 106 6.36 0.53 8.51
CA ALA A 106 7.74 0.49 8.01
C ALA A 106 8.14 -0.90 7.49
N ARG A 107 7.58 -1.96 8.09
CA ARG A 107 7.81 -3.35 7.66
C ARG A 107 7.15 -3.65 6.32
N ILE A 108 5.96 -3.10 6.10
CA ILE A 108 5.24 -3.23 4.81
C ILE A 108 6.07 -2.59 3.70
N ARG A 109 6.54 -1.36 3.93
CA ARG A 109 7.44 -0.66 3.00
C ARG A 109 8.71 -1.47 2.75
N LYS A 110 9.43 -1.86 3.81
CA LYS A 110 10.70 -2.57 3.69
C LYS A 110 10.58 -3.85 2.86
N ALA A 111 9.50 -4.61 3.02
CA ALA A 111 9.27 -5.86 2.28
C ALA A 111 9.13 -5.68 0.75
N VAL A 112 8.88 -4.46 0.26
CA VAL A 112 8.83 -4.16 -1.18
C VAL A 112 10.21 -3.77 -1.74
N TYR A 113 11.11 -3.27 -0.89
CA TYR A 113 12.42 -2.75 -1.29
C TYR A 113 13.58 -3.73 -1.07
N THR A 114 13.29 -4.94 -0.58
CA THR A 114 14.28 -6.00 -0.27
C THR A 114 14.01 -7.22 -1.12
#